data_AF-A0A249KHJ7-F1
#
_entry.id   AF-A0A249KHJ7-F1
#
_cell.length_a   1.000
_cell.length_b   1.000
_cell.length_c   1.000
_cell.angle_alpha   90.00
_cell.angle_beta   90.00
_cell.angle_gamma   90.00
#
_symmetry.space_group_name_H-M   'P 1'
#
loop_
_entity.id
_entity.type
_entity.pdbx_description
1 polymer ?
#
loop_
_entity_poly.entity_id
_entity_poly.type
_entity_poly.pdbx_seq_one_letter_code
_entity_poly.pdbx_strand_id
1 'polypeptide(L)'
;MFRAGVLLLAATFIVIPVSRAENPETFSFTGSGYGHGVGMSQMGARALALAGESATGILNYYYKDVVVAPYVDSHTIRVNIGHLLRSVSFVTATPESAIQIYAGEVTGFTDIAPIAVLGTRQKASFRLDAAQNIVGPVTGKAFTIRWTGPNAVMTFSQPGSSAKYRYGQMQMKVVKGAIEVTNSLSLHDEYLWGISEISSAWPAAALEAQVIAARSYALSKISTIKPSCDCHVYSHIADQNFVGYSKEIEPKIGQLWKAAVNRTHIDTATSLAILAAGKPIQAYYSSSSGGATQTTLDAWGQATSYTQSVPDPAGLDPKLNPRFAQWKASATQELVKKAFLLPDVVTLEIVSRNSAGAVTYIKGTSSSGSTKLLRGDTFRSRVKIPSPYFQLALP
;
A
#
# COMPACT_ATOMS: atom_id res chain seq x y z
N MET A 1 -88.90 -41.34 -6.03
CA MET A 1 -87.72 -41.00 -5.21
C MET A 1 -86.64 -40.44 -6.15
N PHE A 2 -86.47 -39.12 -6.19
CA PHE A 2 -85.44 -38.46 -7.01
C PHE A 2 -84.16 -38.29 -6.18
N ARG A 3 -83.01 -38.75 -6.70
CA ARG A 3 -81.68 -38.56 -6.10
C ARG A 3 -81.06 -37.27 -6.67
N ALA A 4 -80.71 -36.33 -5.81
CA ALA A 4 -79.89 -35.17 -6.14
C ALA A 4 -78.40 -35.53 -5.96
N GLY A 5 -77.60 -35.36 -7.02
CA GLY A 5 -76.14 -35.46 -6.98
C GLY A 5 -75.52 -34.08 -6.78
N VAL A 6 -74.71 -33.93 -5.74
CA VAL A 6 -73.91 -32.72 -5.47
C VAL A 6 -72.55 -32.90 -6.15
N LEU A 7 -72.20 -32.02 -7.09
CA LEU A 7 -70.83 -31.90 -7.63
C LEU A 7 -70.00 -30.99 -6.72
N LEU A 8 -68.92 -31.50 -6.14
CA LEU A 8 -67.86 -30.69 -5.53
C LEU A 8 -66.87 -30.25 -6.63
N LEU A 9 -66.72 -28.94 -6.83
CA LEU A 9 -65.59 -28.37 -7.58
C LEU A 9 -64.38 -28.26 -6.64
N ALA A 10 -63.31 -29.00 -6.92
CA ALA A 10 -62.02 -28.81 -6.28
C ALA A 10 -61.24 -27.71 -7.01
N ALA A 11 -60.95 -26.60 -6.33
CA ALA A 11 -60.08 -25.55 -6.84
C ALA A 11 -58.61 -25.97 -6.64
N THR A 12 -57.92 -26.29 -7.73
CA THR A 12 -56.47 -26.53 -7.75
C THR A 12 -55.72 -25.21 -7.74
N PHE A 13 -55.06 -24.90 -6.62
CA PHE A 13 -54.07 -23.82 -6.55
C PHE A 13 -52.82 -24.24 -7.32
N ILE A 14 -52.54 -23.58 -8.45
CA ILE A 14 -51.25 -23.68 -9.14
C ILE A 14 -50.25 -22.86 -8.32
N VAL A 15 -49.40 -23.54 -7.55
CA VAL A 15 -48.21 -22.94 -6.95
C VAL A 15 -47.19 -22.77 -8.07
N ILE A 16 -47.07 -21.57 -8.62
CA ILE A 16 -45.96 -21.23 -9.51
C ILE A 16 -44.70 -21.20 -8.64
N PRO A 17 -43.69 -22.05 -8.89
CA PRO A 17 -42.42 -21.90 -8.20
C PRO A 17 -41.85 -20.55 -8.59
N VAL A 18 -41.76 -19.63 -7.63
CA VAL A 18 -40.95 -18.42 -7.81
C VAL A 18 -39.53 -18.93 -8.01
N SER A 19 -39.03 -18.83 -9.24
CA SER A 19 -37.62 -19.03 -9.54
C SER A 19 -36.83 -18.11 -8.61
N ARG A 20 -36.23 -18.68 -7.56
CA ARG A 20 -35.28 -17.97 -6.73
C ARG A 20 -34.10 -17.70 -7.65
N ALA A 21 -33.92 -16.44 -8.05
CA ALA A 21 -32.77 -16.03 -8.84
C ALA A 21 -31.51 -16.64 -8.19
N GLU A 22 -30.85 -17.53 -8.92
CA GLU A 22 -29.65 -18.18 -8.41
C GLU A 22 -28.62 -17.10 -8.08
N ASN A 23 -28.02 -17.21 -6.89
CA ASN A 23 -27.00 -16.28 -6.46
C ASN A 23 -25.83 -16.34 -7.45
N PRO A 24 -25.43 -15.22 -8.07
CA PRO A 24 -24.32 -15.23 -9.02
C PRO A 24 -23.06 -15.81 -8.35
N GLU A 25 -22.40 -16.77 -8.98
CA GLU A 25 -21.12 -17.30 -8.46
C GLU A 25 -20.01 -16.26 -8.58
N THR A 26 -20.06 -15.43 -9.62
CA THR A 26 -19.10 -14.37 -9.91
C THR A 26 -19.78 -13.11 -10.42
N PHE A 27 -19.11 -11.98 -10.22
CA PHE A 27 -19.47 -10.67 -10.76
C PHE A 27 -18.36 -10.19 -11.67
N SER A 28 -18.71 -9.74 -12.87
CA SER A 28 -17.77 -9.29 -13.89
C SER A 28 -17.72 -7.76 -13.98
N PHE A 29 -16.52 -7.25 -14.20
CA PHE A 29 -16.24 -5.81 -14.25
C PHE A 29 -15.32 -5.50 -15.42
N THR A 30 -15.52 -4.33 -16.02
CA THR A 30 -14.52 -3.72 -16.90
C THR A 30 -14.18 -2.32 -16.40
N GLY A 31 -12.97 -1.85 -16.66
CA GLY A 31 -12.56 -0.55 -16.17
C GLY A 31 -11.20 -0.10 -16.68
N SER A 32 -10.67 0.95 -16.07
CA SER A 32 -9.36 1.55 -16.36
C SER A 32 -8.65 1.96 -15.07
N GLY A 33 -7.38 2.35 -15.15
CA GLY A 33 -6.56 2.74 -13.99
C GLY A 33 -6.19 1.59 -13.06
N TYR A 34 -5.29 1.88 -12.11
CA TYR A 34 -4.86 0.94 -11.07
C TYR A 34 -4.48 1.68 -9.80
N GLY A 35 -5.13 1.32 -8.69
CA GLY A 35 -5.01 1.99 -7.39
C GLY A 35 -6.19 2.91 -7.09
N HIS A 36 -6.03 3.76 -6.07
CA HIS A 36 -7.11 4.63 -5.59
C HIS A 36 -7.34 5.86 -6.47
N GLY A 37 -6.37 6.25 -7.31
CA GLY A 37 -6.51 7.39 -8.22
C GLY A 37 -6.50 8.75 -7.54
N VAL A 38 -6.06 8.86 -6.28
CA VAL A 38 -5.97 10.13 -5.53
C VAL A 38 -4.54 10.65 -5.62
N GLY A 39 -4.38 11.97 -5.82
CA GLY A 39 -3.07 12.61 -5.92
C GLY A 39 -2.33 12.24 -7.21
N MET A 40 -1.00 12.03 -7.14
CA MET A 40 -0.18 11.86 -8.35
C MET A 40 -0.42 10.51 -9.05
N SER A 41 -0.79 10.56 -10.33
CA SER A 41 -0.76 9.39 -11.23
C SER A 41 0.68 9.11 -11.66
N GLN A 42 1.18 7.90 -11.42
CA GLN A 42 2.55 7.53 -11.79
C GLN A 42 2.71 7.47 -13.32
N MET A 43 1.75 6.89 -14.04
CA MET A 43 1.76 6.90 -15.51
C MET A 43 1.65 8.32 -16.06
N GLY A 44 0.81 9.16 -15.46
CA GLY A 44 0.69 10.56 -15.87
C GLY A 44 1.95 11.38 -15.55
N ALA A 45 2.60 11.17 -14.40
CA ALA A 45 3.89 11.77 -14.08
C ALA A 45 4.98 11.36 -15.08
N ARG A 46 5.01 10.08 -15.49
CA ARG A 46 5.90 9.60 -16.55
C ARG A 46 5.62 10.30 -17.88
N ALA A 47 4.35 10.46 -18.25
CA ALA A 47 3.96 11.10 -19.51
C ALA A 47 4.36 12.58 -19.54
N LEU A 48 4.10 13.32 -18.45
CA LEU A 48 4.51 14.72 -18.31
C LEU A 48 6.04 14.84 -18.36
N ALA A 49 6.78 13.96 -17.68
CA ALA A 49 8.24 13.96 -17.76
C ALA A 49 8.77 13.66 -19.17
N LEU A 50 8.13 12.77 -19.93
CA LEU A 50 8.46 12.51 -21.34
C LEU A 50 8.15 13.72 -22.24
N ALA A 51 7.18 14.56 -21.85
CA ALA A 51 6.86 15.82 -22.51
C ALA A 51 7.78 16.98 -22.11
N GLY A 52 8.77 16.75 -21.23
CA GLY A 52 9.74 17.75 -20.80
C GLY A 52 9.39 18.50 -19.52
N GLU A 53 8.33 18.10 -18.80
CA GLU A 53 7.97 18.73 -17.53
C GLU A 53 8.99 18.44 -16.43
N SER A 54 9.21 19.45 -15.58
CA SER A 54 10.06 19.33 -14.39
C SER A 54 9.36 18.54 -13.27
N ALA A 55 10.13 18.01 -12.32
CA ALA A 55 9.58 17.34 -11.14
C ALA A 55 8.59 18.25 -10.37
N THR A 56 8.96 19.51 -10.15
CA THR A 56 8.09 20.51 -9.50
C THR A 56 6.83 20.80 -10.32
N GLY A 57 6.95 20.90 -11.65
CA GLY A 57 5.80 21.08 -12.55
C GLY A 57 4.82 19.92 -12.47
N ILE A 58 5.33 18.68 -12.49
CA ILE A 58 4.53 17.46 -12.30
C ILE A 58 3.79 17.49 -10.95
N LEU A 59 4.49 17.84 -9.86
CA LEU A 59 3.88 17.87 -8.54
C LEU A 59 2.79 18.96 -8.42
N ASN A 60 3.04 20.16 -8.92
CA ASN A 60 2.06 21.26 -8.92
C ASN A 60 0.87 20.98 -9.87
N TYR A 61 1.05 20.10 -10.86
CA TYR A 61 -0.05 19.60 -11.66
C TYR A 61 -1.02 18.76 -10.82
N TYR A 62 -0.52 17.82 -10.02
CA TYR A 62 -1.35 16.88 -9.26
C TYR A 62 -1.81 17.38 -7.88
N TYR A 63 -1.02 18.22 -7.22
CA TYR A 63 -1.32 18.75 -5.90
C TYR A 63 -1.59 20.24 -6.00
N LYS A 64 -2.70 20.71 -5.43
CA LYS A 64 -3.14 22.11 -5.46
C LYS A 64 -2.88 22.80 -4.13
N ASP A 65 -2.78 24.12 -4.15
CA ASP A 65 -2.55 24.93 -2.94
C ASP A 65 -1.34 24.45 -2.10
N VAL A 66 -0.29 24.01 -2.80
CA VAL A 66 0.97 23.53 -2.22
C VAL A 66 2.15 24.31 -2.77
N VAL A 67 3.27 24.20 -2.07
CA VAL A 67 4.59 24.60 -2.56
C VAL A 67 5.55 23.42 -2.47
N VAL A 68 6.42 23.27 -3.47
CA VAL A 68 7.58 22.37 -3.37
C VAL A 68 8.75 23.21 -2.87
N ALA A 69 9.19 22.96 -1.63
CA ALA A 69 10.17 23.79 -0.95
C ALA A 69 11.12 22.95 -0.07
N PRO A 70 12.29 23.49 0.30
CA PRO A 70 13.18 22.88 1.29
C PRO A 70 12.47 22.62 2.62
N TYR A 71 12.65 21.43 3.18
CA TYR A 71 12.14 21.03 4.50
C TYR A 71 13.13 20.08 5.18
N VAL A 72 13.28 20.23 6.50
CA VAL A 72 14.21 19.40 7.30
C VAL A 72 13.72 17.96 7.33
N ASP A 73 14.55 17.04 6.83
CA ASP A 73 14.21 15.63 6.67
C ASP A 73 15.24 14.67 7.29
N SER A 74 16.12 15.19 8.15
CA SER A 74 17.10 14.44 8.97
C SER A 74 16.48 13.59 10.09
N HIS A 75 15.21 13.18 9.95
CA HIS A 75 14.47 12.39 10.92
C HIS A 75 14.78 10.90 10.77
N THR A 76 14.68 10.15 11.85
CA THR A 76 14.64 8.68 11.78
C THR A 76 13.23 8.19 11.55
N ILE A 77 13.00 7.48 10.45
CA ILE A 77 11.74 6.80 10.17
C ILE A 77 11.81 5.33 10.56
N ARG A 78 10.70 4.80 11.11
CA ARG A 78 10.59 3.41 11.54
C ARG A 78 9.60 2.71 10.62
N VAL A 79 10.11 1.82 9.78
CA VAL A 79 9.34 1.11 8.77
C VAL A 79 9.02 -0.29 9.28
N ASN A 80 7.76 -0.68 9.35
CA ASN A 80 7.41 -2.07 9.62
C ASN A 80 7.71 -2.93 8.39
N ILE A 81 8.66 -3.85 8.53
CA ILE A 81 9.13 -4.76 7.48
C ILE A 81 8.66 -6.21 7.70
N GLY A 82 8.04 -6.48 8.85
CA GLY A 82 7.48 -7.77 9.23
C GLY A 82 6.33 -7.59 10.20
N HIS A 83 5.11 -7.95 9.77
CA HIS A 83 3.87 -7.67 10.49
C HIS A 83 3.19 -8.96 10.96
N LEU A 84 2.75 -9.00 12.22
CA LEU A 84 2.02 -10.11 12.84
C LEU A 84 2.71 -11.49 12.70
N LEU A 85 4.02 -11.53 12.89
CA LEU A 85 4.82 -12.72 12.63
C LEU A 85 4.85 -13.70 13.82
N ARG A 86 5.10 -14.97 13.50
CA ARG A 86 5.34 -16.05 14.48
C ARG A 86 6.80 -16.52 14.51
N SER A 87 7.52 -16.33 13.41
CA SER A 87 8.92 -16.67 13.27
C SER A 87 9.60 -15.76 12.26
N VAL A 88 10.89 -15.51 12.49
CA VAL A 88 11.74 -14.69 11.63
C VAL A 88 13.17 -15.21 11.68
N SER A 89 14.00 -14.79 10.72
CA SER A 89 15.43 -15.02 10.81
C SER A 89 16.25 -13.92 10.14
N PHE A 90 17.50 -13.80 10.59
CA PHE A 90 18.47 -12.82 10.15
C PHE A 90 19.77 -13.53 9.78
N VAL A 91 20.37 -13.16 8.65
CA VAL A 91 21.68 -13.66 8.25
C VAL A 91 22.41 -12.57 7.47
N THR A 92 23.68 -12.37 7.77
CA THR A 92 24.59 -11.60 6.91
C THR A 92 25.55 -12.56 6.22
N ALA A 93 25.77 -12.37 4.92
CA ALA A 93 26.69 -13.20 4.13
C ALA A 93 27.88 -12.40 3.59
N THR A 94 27.95 -11.10 3.86
CA THR A 94 29.07 -10.24 3.47
C THR A 94 30.34 -10.67 4.23
N PRO A 95 31.51 -10.75 3.58
CA PRO A 95 32.77 -10.99 4.28
C PRO A 95 32.97 -10.03 5.45
N GLU A 96 33.56 -10.52 6.55
CA GLU A 96 33.89 -9.73 7.75
C GLU A 96 32.68 -9.08 8.44
N SER A 97 31.47 -9.54 8.12
CA SER A 97 30.26 -9.03 8.75
C SER A 97 29.86 -9.84 9.97
N ALA A 98 29.14 -9.19 10.88
CA ALA A 98 28.56 -9.80 12.06
C ALA A 98 27.18 -9.20 12.36
N ILE A 99 26.33 -9.98 13.01
CA ILE A 99 25.06 -9.56 13.61
C ILE A 99 25.31 -9.32 15.09
N GLN A 100 24.85 -8.19 15.60
CA GLN A 100 24.90 -7.83 17.01
C GLN A 100 23.46 -7.70 17.53
N ILE A 101 23.15 -8.41 18.61
CA ILE A 101 21.82 -8.41 19.23
C ILE A 101 21.93 -7.74 20.60
N TYR A 102 21.03 -6.80 20.88
CA TYR A 102 20.94 -6.05 22.12
C TYR A 102 19.59 -6.30 22.78
N ALA A 103 19.58 -6.37 24.12
CA ALA A 103 18.34 -6.44 24.88
C ALA A 103 17.55 -5.14 24.77
N GLY A 104 16.24 -5.24 24.52
CA GLY A 104 15.35 -4.08 24.47
C GLY A 104 15.57 -3.18 23.25
N GLU A 105 15.14 -1.94 23.40
CA GLU A 105 15.23 -0.91 22.36
C GLU A 105 16.46 -0.04 22.60
N VAL A 106 17.37 -0.01 21.61
CA VAL A 106 18.58 0.81 21.65
C VAL A 106 18.44 1.95 20.64
N THR A 107 18.43 3.18 21.14
CA THR A 107 18.34 4.40 20.34
C THR A 107 19.71 5.07 20.23
N GLY A 108 20.11 5.44 19.00
CA GLY A 108 21.39 6.14 18.76
C GLY A 108 22.63 5.27 19.01
N PHE A 109 23.80 5.88 18.96
CA PHE A 109 25.05 5.21 19.32
C PHE A 109 25.14 5.09 20.84
N THR A 110 25.38 3.89 21.36
CA THR A 110 25.51 3.62 22.79
C THR A 110 26.65 2.64 23.03
N ASP A 111 27.29 2.73 24.20
CA ASP A 111 28.36 1.82 24.64
C ASP A 111 27.82 0.52 25.27
N ILE A 112 26.54 0.21 25.03
CA ILE A 112 25.93 -1.02 25.53
C ILE A 112 26.55 -2.20 24.77
N ALA A 113 27.06 -3.21 25.47
CA ALA A 113 27.57 -4.41 24.83
C ALA A 113 26.43 -5.28 24.25
N PRO A 114 26.61 -5.89 23.07
CA PRO A 114 25.63 -6.84 22.55
C PRO A 114 25.53 -8.07 23.46
N ILE A 115 24.31 -8.55 23.69
CA ILE A 115 24.03 -9.78 24.46
C ILE A 115 24.30 -11.05 23.64
N ALA A 116 24.40 -10.93 22.31
CA ALA A 116 24.85 -12.00 21.42
C ALA A 116 25.46 -11.40 20.15
N VAL A 117 26.47 -12.09 19.62
CA VAL A 117 27.12 -11.75 18.35
C VAL A 117 27.17 -13.01 17.49
N LEU A 118 26.72 -12.91 16.23
CA LEU A 118 26.77 -13.99 15.26
C LEU A 118 27.63 -13.56 14.08
N GLY A 119 28.63 -14.36 13.73
CA GLY A 119 29.53 -14.07 12.61
C GLY A 119 28.89 -14.27 11.24
N THR A 120 29.69 -13.99 10.20
CA THR A 120 29.31 -14.16 8.80
C THR A 120 28.70 -15.55 8.54
N ARG A 121 27.58 -15.59 7.80
CA ARG A 121 26.77 -16.78 7.44
C ARG A 121 26.13 -17.53 8.62
N GLN A 122 26.32 -17.08 9.87
CA GLN A 122 25.55 -17.63 10.99
C GLN A 122 24.14 -17.03 11.00
N LYS A 123 23.14 -17.91 11.07
CA LYS A 123 21.73 -17.54 11.00
C LYS A 123 21.13 -17.38 12.40
N ALA A 124 20.64 -16.19 12.72
CA ALA A 124 19.84 -15.95 13.93
C ALA A 124 18.37 -16.23 13.63
N SER A 125 17.80 -17.33 14.13
CA SER A 125 16.40 -17.68 13.93
C SER A 125 15.60 -17.51 15.21
N PHE A 126 14.45 -16.85 15.12
CA PHE A 126 13.58 -16.56 16.26
C PHE A 126 12.16 -17.06 16.01
N ARG A 127 11.47 -17.43 17.09
CA ARG A 127 10.04 -17.77 17.09
C ARG A 127 9.36 -17.19 18.33
N LEU A 128 8.05 -17.01 18.25
CA LEU A 128 7.24 -16.65 19.42
C LEU A 128 6.84 -17.94 20.16
N ASP A 129 7.09 -18.01 21.46
CA ASP A 129 6.65 -19.12 22.30
C ASP A 129 5.22 -18.91 22.86
N ALA A 130 4.72 -19.90 23.60
CA ALA A 130 3.39 -19.85 24.22
C ALA A 130 3.27 -18.78 25.32
N ALA A 131 4.38 -18.38 25.94
CA ALA A 131 4.45 -17.33 26.94
C ALA A 131 4.61 -15.92 26.33
N GLN A 132 4.50 -15.81 24.99
CA GLN A 132 4.68 -14.59 24.22
C GLN A 132 6.07 -13.96 24.39
N ASN A 133 7.10 -14.79 24.55
CA ASN A 133 8.48 -14.37 24.41
C ASN A 133 8.99 -14.70 23.02
N ILE A 134 9.87 -13.86 22.52
CA ILE A 134 10.69 -14.16 21.36
C ILE A 134 11.86 -15.02 21.85
N VAL A 135 11.99 -16.22 21.28
CA VAL A 135 13.02 -17.20 21.65
C VAL A 135 13.86 -17.58 20.43
N GLY A 136 15.17 -17.76 20.64
CA GLY A 136 16.15 -18.05 19.59
C GLY A 136 17.57 -18.05 20.18
N PRO A 137 18.57 -17.43 19.54
CA PRO A 137 19.89 -17.20 20.13
C PRO A 137 19.85 -16.45 21.48
N VAL A 138 18.79 -15.66 21.70
CA VAL A 138 18.48 -14.96 22.95
C VAL A 138 16.97 -15.04 23.20
N THR A 139 16.55 -14.82 24.46
CA THR A 139 15.13 -14.87 24.88
C THR A 139 14.69 -13.59 25.56
N GLY A 140 13.53 -13.05 25.17
CA GLY A 140 13.02 -11.76 25.65
C GLY A 140 11.80 -11.26 24.87
N LYS A 141 11.32 -10.05 25.17
CA LYS A 141 10.12 -9.46 24.53
C LYS A 141 10.43 -8.37 23.49
N ALA A 142 11.64 -7.83 23.53
CA ALA A 142 12.09 -6.81 22.61
C ALA A 142 13.61 -6.90 22.44
N PHE A 143 14.08 -6.71 21.19
CA PHE A 143 15.49 -6.73 20.84
C PHE A 143 15.80 -5.70 19.77
N THR A 144 17.02 -5.17 19.81
CA THR A 144 17.61 -4.39 18.72
C THR A 144 18.65 -5.25 18.02
N ILE A 145 18.62 -5.26 16.70
CA ILE A 145 19.51 -6.02 15.83
C ILE A 145 20.26 -5.02 14.95
N ARG A 146 21.59 -5.02 15.09
CA ARG A 146 22.52 -4.28 14.23
C ARG A 146 23.38 -5.26 13.45
N TRP A 147 23.97 -4.78 12.37
CA TRP A 147 24.98 -5.52 11.64
C TRP A 147 26.16 -4.62 11.33
N THR A 148 27.35 -5.20 11.41
CA THR A 148 28.62 -4.50 11.20
C THR A 148 29.40 -5.16 10.08
N GLY A 149 30.43 -4.47 9.60
CA GLY A 149 31.34 -4.95 8.58
C GLY A 149 31.30 -4.09 7.31
N PRO A 150 32.37 -4.11 6.49
CA PRO A 150 32.44 -3.31 5.27
C PRO A 150 31.31 -3.68 4.29
N ASN A 151 30.45 -2.72 3.94
CA ASN A 151 29.32 -2.93 3.03
C ASN A 151 28.39 -4.09 3.46
N ALA A 152 28.27 -4.32 4.77
CA ALA A 152 27.48 -5.41 5.30
C ALA A 152 26.01 -5.33 4.86
N VAL A 153 25.46 -6.47 4.41
CA VAL A 153 24.07 -6.60 3.98
C VAL A 153 23.39 -7.66 4.83
N MET A 154 22.36 -7.23 5.56
CA MET A 154 21.47 -8.09 6.30
C MET A 154 20.40 -8.68 5.38
N THR A 155 20.22 -10.00 5.40
CA THR A 155 19.04 -10.67 4.87
C THR A 155 18.08 -10.97 6.02
N PHE A 156 16.89 -10.39 5.94
CA PHE A 156 15.77 -10.68 6.84
C PHE A 156 14.80 -11.61 6.12
N SER A 157 14.41 -12.70 6.78
CA SER A 157 13.47 -13.69 6.24
C SER A 157 12.31 -13.94 7.19
N GLN A 158 11.13 -14.09 6.61
CA GLN A 158 9.86 -14.44 7.24
C GLN A 158 9.19 -15.57 6.44
N PRO A 159 8.09 -16.18 6.91
CA PRO A 159 7.42 -17.24 6.16
C PRO A 159 7.06 -16.78 4.73
N GLY A 160 7.59 -17.48 3.72
CA GLY A 160 7.32 -17.22 2.30
C GLY A 160 8.03 -16.02 1.68
N SER A 161 8.87 -15.28 2.40
CA SER A 161 9.54 -14.08 1.85
C SER A 161 10.87 -13.76 2.53
N SER A 162 11.78 -13.13 1.78
CA SER A 162 13.04 -12.60 2.30
C SER A 162 13.40 -11.29 1.60
N ALA A 163 14.03 -10.38 2.33
CA ALA A 163 14.46 -9.08 1.82
C ALA A 163 15.87 -8.73 2.32
N LYS A 164 16.58 -7.89 1.56
CA LYS A 164 17.94 -7.45 1.86
C LYS A 164 17.94 -5.99 2.32
N TYR A 165 18.74 -5.71 3.34
CA TYR A 165 18.88 -4.39 3.95
C TYR A 165 20.37 -4.08 4.15
N ARG A 166 20.77 -2.88 3.74
CA ARG A 166 22.14 -2.38 3.93
C ARG A 166 22.22 -1.33 5.04
N TYR A 167 21.11 -0.63 5.26
CA TYR A 167 21.03 0.53 6.14
C TYR A 167 20.06 0.35 7.29
N GLY A 168 20.22 1.19 8.30
CA GLY A 168 19.38 1.25 9.49
C GLY A 168 19.75 0.26 10.60
N GLN A 169 18.84 0.13 11.55
CA GLN A 169 18.89 -0.88 12.60
C GLN A 169 17.50 -1.47 12.81
N MET A 170 17.42 -2.78 13.05
CA MET A 170 16.15 -3.45 13.18
C MET A 170 15.72 -3.57 14.63
N GLN A 171 14.44 -3.37 14.90
CA GLN A 171 13.82 -3.68 16.18
C GLN A 171 12.87 -4.84 15.98
N MET A 172 12.87 -5.79 16.91
CA MET A 172 11.90 -6.87 16.98
C MET A 172 11.20 -6.80 18.33
N LYS A 173 9.86 -6.73 18.32
CA LYS A 173 9.05 -6.52 19.53
C LYS A 173 7.77 -7.34 19.48
N VAL A 174 7.33 -7.83 20.63
CA VAL A 174 6.01 -8.47 20.75
C VAL A 174 4.92 -7.40 20.89
N VAL A 175 4.02 -7.32 19.90
CA VAL A 175 2.85 -6.43 19.90
C VAL A 175 1.60 -7.29 19.76
N LYS A 176 0.68 -7.16 20.74
CA LYS A 176 -0.60 -7.90 20.76
C LYS A 176 -0.45 -9.41 20.47
N GLY A 177 0.59 -10.02 21.03
CA GLY A 177 0.84 -11.46 20.91
C GLY A 177 1.40 -11.91 19.56
N ALA A 178 1.99 -11.01 18.77
CA ALA A 178 2.73 -11.34 17.55
C ALA A 178 4.05 -10.56 17.48
N ILE A 179 4.99 -11.05 16.67
CA ILE A 179 6.28 -10.38 16.43
C ILE A 179 6.09 -9.30 15.37
N GLU A 180 6.42 -8.07 15.72
CA GLU A 180 6.61 -6.97 14.78
C GLU A 180 8.11 -6.77 14.57
N VAL A 181 8.53 -6.62 13.31
CA VAL A 181 9.90 -6.28 12.94
C VAL A 181 9.89 -4.95 12.21
N THR A 182 10.64 -3.99 12.71
CA THR A 182 10.78 -2.68 12.10
C THR A 182 12.24 -2.39 11.78
N ASN A 183 12.47 -1.58 10.75
CA ASN A 183 13.79 -1.03 10.44
C ASN A 183 13.75 0.49 10.65
N SER A 184 14.60 0.99 11.53
CA SER A 184 14.78 2.43 11.78
C SER A 184 15.90 2.96 10.90
N LEU A 185 15.57 3.93 10.04
CA LEU A 185 16.39 4.43 8.92
C LEU A 185 16.43 5.95 8.93
N SER A 186 17.49 6.54 8.40
CA SER A 186 17.47 7.95 7.99
C SER A 186 16.41 8.17 6.91
N LEU A 187 15.49 9.12 7.13
CA LEU A 187 14.47 9.48 6.15
C LEU A 187 15.10 10.22 4.95
N HIS A 188 16.12 11.04 5.19
CA HIS A 188 16.81 11.86 4.20
C HIS A 188 17.28 11.06 2.97
N ASP A 189 17.73 9.81 3.20
CA ASP A 189 18.39 8.97 2.20
C ASP A 189 18.03 7.48 2.32
N GLU A 190 18.41 6.80 3.40
CA GLU A 190 18.36 5.34 3.55
C GLU A 190 16.96 4.74 3.30
N TYR A 191 15.93 5.42 3.81
CA TYR A 191 14.53 5.06 3.55
C TYR A 191 14.15 5.27 2.08
N LEU A 192 14.45 6.44 1.52
CA LEU A 192 14.05 6.81 0.17
C LEU A 192 14.77 5.98 -0.89
N TRP A 193 16.03 5.57 -0.65
CA TRP A 193 16.76 4.64 -1.52
C TRP A 193 16.08 3.27 -1.63
N GLY A 194 15.27 2.87 -0.64
CA GLY A 194 14.54 1.61 -0.64
C GLY A 194 13.09 1.68 -1.14
N ILE A 195 12.58 2.87 -1.50
CA ILE A 195 11.23 3.02 -2.05
C ILE A 195 11.16 2.46 -3.48
N SER A 196 10.19 1.59 -3.74
CA SER A 196 10.03 0.90 -5.04
C SER A 196 8.61 1.00 -5.56
N GLU A 197 8.23 2.20 -5.96
CA GLU A 197 6.87 2.51 -6.42
C GLU A 197 6.78 2.57 -7.96
N ILE A 198 7.88 2.98 -8.60
CA ILE A 198 8.02 3.09 -10.05
C ILE A 198 9.33 2.44 -10.52
N SER A 199 9.42 2.14 -11.81
CA SER A 199 10.66 1.62 -12.39
C SER A 199 11.76 2.67 -12.33
N SER A 200 12.96 2.28 -11.93
CA SER A 200 14.13 3.18 -11.89
C SER A 200 14.62 3.59 -13.28
N ALA A 201 14.09 2.99 -14.34
CA ALA A 201 14.38 3.35 -15.73
C ALA A 201 13.50 4.50 -16.26
N TRP A 202 12.60 5.05 -15.45
CA TRP A 202 11.74 6.16 -15.85
C TRP A 202 12.52 7.48 -15.97
N PRO A 203 11.97 8.48 -16.69
CA PRO A 203 12.62 9.78 -16.85
C PRO A 203 12.95 10.42 -15.49
N ALA A 204 14.08 11.13 -15.43
CA ALA A 204 14.61 11.71 -14.19
C ALA A 204 13.58 12.57 -13.43
N ALA A 205 12.84 13.43 -14.13
CA ALA A 205 11.81 14.28 -13.52
C ALA A 205 10.67 13.46 -12.87
N ALA A 206 10.29 12.32 -13.45
CA ALA A 206 9.30 11.43 -12.84
C ALA A 206 9.85 10.71 -11.60
N LEU A 207 11.13 10.32 -11.62
CA LEU A 207 11.80 9.76 -10.44
C LEU A 207 11.85 10.78 -9.29
N GLU A 208 12.28 12.00 -9.57
CA GLU A 208 12.37 13.08 -8.59
C GLU A 208 10.99 13.47 -8.03
N ALA A 209 9.96 13.57 -8.88
CA ALA A 209 8.59 13.80 -8.43
C ALA A 209 8.12 12.69 -7.46
N GLN A 210 8.39 11.42 -7.80
CA GLN A 210 8.06 10.29 -6.93
C GLN A 210 8.84 10.30 -5.60
N VAL A 211 10.13 10.68 -5.63
CA VAL A 211 10.94 10.84 -4.41
C VAL A 211 10.36 11.93 -3.51
N ILE A 212 10.08 13.12 -4.06
CA ILE A 212 9.56 14.26 -3.30
C ILE A 212 8.17 13.92 -2.71
N ALA A 213 7.29 13.26 -3.48
CA ALA A 213 6.01 12.77 -2.99
C ALA A 213 6.20 11.74 -1.86
N ALA A 214 7.10 10.77 -2.05
CA ALA A 214 7.36 9.74 -1.04
C ALA A 214 7.92 10.34 0.27
N ARG A 215 8.86 11.28 0.17
CA ARG A 215 9.40 12.02 1.30
C ARG A 215 8.31 12.78 2.05
N SER A 216 7.44 13.48 1.32
CA SER A 216 6.34 14.27 1.90
C SER A 216 5.36 13.38 2.66
N TYR A 217 4.97 12.25 2.08
CA TYR A 217 4.13 11.25 2.75
C TYR A 217 4.77 10.76 4.05
N ALA A 218 6.04 10.35 4.00
CA ALA A 218 6.79 9.89 5.17
C ALA A 218 6.90 10.96 6.27
N LEU A 219 7.23 12.20 5.91
CA LEU A 219 7.28 13.33 6.84
C LEU A 219 5.91 13.62 7.48
N SER A 220 4.81 13.46 6.74
CA SER A 220 3.46 13.61 7.29
C SER A 220 3.09 12.56 8.36
N LYS A 221 3.87 11.48 8.49
CA LYS A 221 3.66 10.38 9.44
C LYS A 221 4.69 10.34 10.57
N ILE A 222 5.73 11.16 10.51
CA ILE A 222 6.93 11.02 11.35
C ILE A 222 6.71 11.36 12.83
N SER A 223 5.63 12.07 13.16
CA SER A 223 5.38 12.51 14.54
C SER A 223 4.83 11.41 15.45
N THR A 224 4.31 10.31 14.90
CA THR A 224 3.52 9.35 15.66
C THR A 224 3.88 7.91 15.30
N ILE A 225 4.44 7.17 16.27
CA ILE A 225 4.58 5.72 16.18
C ILE A 225 3.23 5.07 16.42
N LYS A 226 2.75 4.28 15.45
CA LYS A 226 1.51 3.52 15.54
C LYS A 226 1.72 2.33 16.49
N PRO A 227 0.99 2.23 17.63
CA PRO A 227 1.16 1.13 18.58
C PRO A 227 0.84 -0.25 18.02
N SER A 228 0.07 -0.34 16.93
CA SER A 228 -0.34 -1.61 16.31
C SER A 228 0.76 -2.31 15.50
N CYS A 229 1.78 -1.58 15.06
CA CYS A 229 2.91 -2.10 14.27
C CYS A 229 4.27 -1.68 14.82
N ASP A 230 4.28 -0.90 15.90
CA ASP A 230 5.45 -0.20 16.41
C ASP A 230 6.17 0.59 15.29
N CYS A 231 5.42 1.31 14.43
CA CYS A 231 5.98 1.89 13.21
C CYS A 231 5.40 3.26 12.84
N HIS A 232 6.17 4.07 12.12
CA HIS A 232 5.68 5.26 11.43
C HIS A 232 4.90 4.86 10.17
N VAL A 233 5.45 3.94 9.39
CA VAL A 233 4.90 3.46 8.11
C VAL A 233 5.06 1.96 7.92
N TYR A 234 4.16 1.33 7.17
CA TYR A 234 4.30 -0.04 6.67
C TYR A 234 5.10 -0.07 5.36
N SER A 235 5.78 -1.19 5.07
CA SER A 235 6.57 -1.38 3.85
C SER A 235 5.78 -1.82 2.61
N HIS A 236 4.45 -1.71 2.63
CA HIS A 236 3.55 -2.17 1.56
C HIS A 236 2.41 -1.18 1.31
N ILE A 237 1.46 -1.56 0.45
CA ILE A 237 0.34 -0.74 -0.06
C ILE A 237 -0.55 -0.01 0.97
N ALA A 238 -0.38 -0.29 2.28
CA ALA A 238 -1.07 0.47 3.33
C ALA A 238 -0.42 1.84 3.58
N ASP A 239 0.89 1.95 3.29
CA ASP A 239 1.64 3.21 3.30
C ASP A 239 2.44 3.32 2.00
N GLN A 240 3.68 2.78 1.94
CA GLN A 240 4.54 2.89 0.76
C GLN A 240 5.30 1.59 0.52
N ASN A 241 5.49 1.21 -0.74
CA ASN A 241 6.24 0.01 -1.09
C ASN A 241 7.74 0.22 -0.84
N PHE A 242 8.25 -0.37 0.24
CA PHE A 242 9.65 -0.29 0.65
C PHE A 242 10.29 -1.69 0.58
N VAL A 243 11.30 -1.84 -0.28
CA VAL A 243 11.96 -3.13 -0.57
C VAL A 243 13.41 -3.18 -0.08
N GLY A 244 13.83 -2.15 0.66
CA GLY A 244 15.18 -2.01 1.19
C GLY A 244 16.24 -1.96 0.08
N TYR A 245 17.35 -2.65 0.30
CA TYR A 245 18.53 -2.57 -0.56
C TYR A 245 18.31 -3.12 -1.97
N SER A 246 17.26 -3.93 -2.17
CA SER A 246 16.89 -4.49 -3.47
C SER A 246 16.67 -3.41 -4.54
N LYS A 247 16.19 -2.22 -4.14
CA LYS A 247 15.98 -1.09 -5.06
C LYS A 247 17.30 -0.51 -5.57
N GLU A 248 18.22 -0.27 -4.66
CA GLU A 248 19.54 0.31 -4.98
C GLU A 248 20.38 -0.61 -5.89
N ILE A 249 20.26 -1.92 -5.71
CA ILE A 249 21.02 -2.91 -6.47
C ILE A 249 20.31 -3.42 -7.73
N GLU A 250 19.21 -2.79 -8.16
CA GLU A 250 18.58 -3.13 -9.43
C GLU A 250 19.64 -3.04 -10.55
N PRO A 251 19.89 -4.13 -11.31
CA PRO A 251 20.96 -4.14 -12.30
C PRO A 251 20.80 -3.00 -13.30
N LYS A 252 21.87 -2.21 -13.47
CA LYS A 252 21.97 -1.04 -14.39
C LYS A 252 21.13 0.18 -14.02
N ILE A 253 19.97 0.01 -13.39
CA ILE A 253 19.00 1.10 -13.21
C ILE A 253 18.83 1.56 -11.76
N GLY A 254 19.24 0.79 -10.75
CA GLY A 254 19.07 1.17 -9.34
C GLY A 254 19.81 2.47 -8.97
N GLN A 255 20.94 2.74 -9.63
CA GLN A 255 21.70 3.97 -9.45
C GLN A 255 20.96 5.21 -9.97
N LEU A 256 20.06 5.07 -10.95
CA LEU A 256 19.23 6.18 -11.42
C LEU A 256 18.23 6.62 -10.35
N TRP A 257 17.64 5.68 -9.63
CA TRP A 257 16.78 5.96 -8.47
C TRP A 257 17.57 6.62 -7.34
N LYS A 258 18.71 6.04 -6.96
CA LYS A 258 19.58 6.63 -5.93
C LYS A 258 19.99 8.07 -6.29
N ALA A 259 20.36 8.31 -7.54
CA ALA A 259 20.69 9.65 -8.03
C ALA A 259 19.48 10.61 -8.00
N ALA A 260 18.26 10.14 -8.28
CA ALA A 260 17.06 10.94 -8.14
C ALA A 260 16.79 11.34 -6.69
N VAL A 261 17.05 10.45 -5.72
CA VAL A 261 16.99 10.81 -4.29
C VAL A 261 17.96 11.95 -4.00
N ASN A 262 19.23 11.79 -4.40
CA ASN A 262 20.28 12.77 -4.13
C ASN A 262 20.04 14.12 -4.82
N ARG A 263 19.48 14.14 -6.04
CA ARG A 263 19.18 15.39 -6.77
C ARG A 263 18.08 16.23 -6.10
N THR A 264 17.33 15.65 -5.16
CA THR A 264 16.29 16.38 -4.39
C THR A 264 16.81 16.91 -3.05
N HIS A 265 18.07 16.65 -2.71
CA HIS A 265 18.73 17.19 -1.52
C HIS A 265 19.09 18.67 -1.74
N ILE A 266 18.99 19.46 -0.67
CA ILE A 266 19.43 20.86 -0.63
C ILE A 266 20.76 20.96 0.12
N ASP A 267 20.83 20.28 1.26
CA ASP A 267 22.02 20.14 2.09
C ASP A 267 21.96 18.80 2.85
N THR A 268 22.82 18.61 3.85
CA THR A 268 22.93 17.36 4.62
C THR A 268 21.74 17.03 5.53
N ALA A 269 20.79 17.95 5.72
CA ALA A 269 19.64 17.78 6.61
C ALA A 269 18.30 18.26 6.00
N THR A 270 18.34 18.83 4.80
CA THR A 270 17.21 19.47 4.14
C THR A 270 17.06 18.97 2.71
N SER A 271 15.81 18.70 2.31
CA SER A 271 15.46 18.27 0.96
C SER A 271 14.16 18.90 0.48
N LEU A 272 13.86 18.78 -0.82
CA LEU A 272 12.56 19.20 -1.36
C LEU A 272 11.42 18.31 -0.84
N ALA A 273 10.37 18.95 -0.33
CA ALA A 273 9.11 18.35 0.10
C ALA A 273 7.91 19.19 -0.40
N ILE A 274 6.72 18.57 -0.44
CA ILE A 274 5.46 19.21 -0.82
C ILE A 274 4.78 19.69 0.45
N LEU A 275 4.59 21.00 0.57
CA LEU A 275 4.06 21.64 1.76
C LEU A 275 2.72 22.30 1.48
N ALA A 276 1.75 22.11 2.37
CA ALA A 276 0.54 22.92 2.45
C ALA A 276 0.55 23.64 3.80
N ALA A 277 0.36 24.97 3.79
CA ALA A 277 0.43 25.80 4.99
C ALA A 277 1.70 25.53 5.84
N GLY A 278 2.85 25.37 5.16
CA GLY A 278 4.17 25.13 5.78
C GLY A 278 4.39 23.72 6.35
N LYS A 279 3.44 22.79 6.19
CA LYS A 279 3.56 21.41 6.70
C LYS A 279 3.61 20.38 5.57
N PRO A 280 4.41 19.31 5.69
CA PRO A 280 4.43 18.22 4.71
C PRO A 280 3.04 17.61 4.53
N ILE A 281 2.59 17.51 3.28
CA ILE A 281 1.29 16.91 2.97
C ILE A 281 1.36 15.39 3.02
N GLN A 282 0.22 14.75 3.25
CA GLN A 282 0.08 13.33 2.95
C GLN A 282 -0.07 13.15 1.43
N ALA A 283 1.08 13.12 0.73
CA ALA A 283 1.15 13.06 -0.74
C ALA A 283 0.80 11.66 -1.28
N TYR A 284 -0.49 11.42 -1.49
CA TYR A 284 -0.99 10.19 -2.09
C TYR A 284 -0.61 10.06 -3.56
N TYR A 285 -0.28 8.86 -4.00
CA TYR A 285 -0.01 8.56 -5.40
C TYR A 285 -0.47 7.14 -5.74
N SER A 286 -0.74 6.87 -7.02
CA SER A 286 -1.14 5.54 -7.49
C SER A 286 -0.66 5.28 -8.91
N SER A 287 -0.66 4.01 -9.35
CA SER A 287 -0.14 3.61 -10.66
C SER A 287 -0.74 4.42 -11.80
N SER A 288 -2.06 4.45 -11.91
CA SER A 288 -2.75 5.22 -12.94
C SER A 288 -4.17 5.57 -12.53
N SER A 289 -4.65 6.72 -12.99
CA SER A 289 -6.06 7.07 -12.91
C SER A 289 -6.86 6.44 -14.07
N GLY A 290 -8.19 6.57 -14.01
CA GLY A 290 -9.08 6.20 -15.11
C GLY A 290 -9.33 7.33 -16.13
N GLY A 291 -8.42 8.30 -16.24
CA GLY A 291 -8.53 9.46 -17.13
C GLY A 291 -8.52 10.82 -16.43
N ALA A 292 -8.81 10.83 -15.13
CA ALA A 292 -8.64 11.97 -14.23
C ALA A 292 -8.49 11.46 -12.80
N THR A 293 -7.84 12.22 -11.91
CA THR A 293 -7.65 11.85 -10.50
C THR A 293 -8.91 12.08 -9.66
N GLN A 294 -8.96 11.51 -8.46
CA GLN A 294 -10.02 11.70 -7.48
C GLN A 294 -9.60 12.59 -6.32
N THR A 295 -10.60 13.17 -5.67
CA THR A 295 -10.43 13.81 -4.36
C THR A 295 -10.38 12.76 -3.24
N THR A 296 -9.77 13.10 -2.11
CA THR A 296 -9.84 12.27 -0.88
C THR A 296 -11.27 12.19 -0.32
N LEU A 297 -12.12 13.17 -0.58
CA LEU A 297 -13.53 13.18 -0.17
C LEU A 297 -14.32 12.08 -0.88
N ASP A 298 -14.13 11.93 -2.19
CA ASP A 298 -14.78 10.87 -2.97
C ASP A 298 -14.28 9.49 -2.54
N ALA A 299 -12.96 9.32 -2.49
CA ALA A 299 -12.33 8.03 -2.19
C ALA A 299 -12.60 7.58 -0.74
N TRP A 300 -12.42 8.47 0.24
CA TRP A 300 -12.34 8.12 1.66
C TRP A 300 -13.24 8.94 2.58
N GLY A 301 -13.96 9.93 2.06
CA GLY A 301 -14.94 10.70 2.83
C GLY A 301 -14.36 11.85 3.65
N GLN A 302 -13.07 12.17 3.50
CA GLN A 302 -12.43 13.29 4.18
C GLN A 302 -11.70 14.16 3.15
N ALA A 303 -12.10 15.41 3.02
CA ALA A 303 -11.50 16.33 2.06
C ALA A 303 -10.10 16.75 2.52
N THR A 304 -9.20 16.95 1.56
CA THR A 304 -7.96 17.71 1.74
C THR A 304 -7.96 18.84 0.72
N SER A 305 -7.32 19.96 1.05
CA SER A 305 -7.25 21.11 0.12
C SER A 305 -6.44 20.78 -1.13
N TYR A 306 -5.43 19.93 -1.00
CA TYR A 306 -4.42 19.72 -2.03
C TYR A 306 -4.68 18.57 -3.00
N THR A 307 -5.63 17.67 -2.72
CA THR A 307 -6.00 16.61 -3.69
C THR A 307 -7.27 17.01 -4.45
N GLN A 308 -7.08 17.57 -5.64
CA GLN A 308 -8.17 17.89 -6.55
C GLN A 308 -8.18 16.94 -7.75
N SER A 309 -9.34 16.81 -8.39
CA SER A 309 -9.44 16.08 -9.65
C SER A 309 -8.76 16.87 -10.76
N VAL A 310 -7.78 16.26 -11.41
CA VAL A 310 -7.10 16.82 -12.58
C VAL A 310 -7.12 15.80 -13.72
N PRO A 311 -7.18 16.23 -14.99
CA PRO A 311 -7.10 15.33 -16.14
C PRO A 311 -5.81 14.49 -16.10
N ASP A 312 -5.88 13.25 -16.58
CA ASP A 312 -4.73 12.35 -16.73
C ASP A 312 -5.00 11.42 -17.92
N PRO A 313 -4.93 11.94 -19.16
CA PRO A 313 -5.21 11.16 -20.36
C PRO A 313 -4.21 10.01 -20.56
N ALA A 314 -3.00 10.11 -20.01
CA ALA A 314 -2.00 9.05 -20.04
C ALA A 314 -2.46 7.78 -19.32
N GLY A 315 -3.34 7.90 -18.31
CA GLY A 315 -3.97 6.77 -17.64
C GLY A 315 -4.82 5.91 -18.60
N LEU A 316 -5.37 6.50 -19.67
CA LEU A 316 -6.20 5.83 -20.67
C LEU A 316 -5.46 5.49 -21.98
N ASP A 317 -4.22 5.93 -22.14
CA ASP A 317 -3.43 5.65 -23.34
C ASP A 317 -2.86 4.21 -23.29
N PRO A 318 -3.26 3.29 -24.19
CA PRO A 318 -2.76 1.92 -24.20
C PRO A 318 -1.26 1.79 -24.50
N LYS A 319 -0.62 2.81 -25.08
CA LYS A 319 0.84 2.81 -25.32
C LYS A 319 1.60 3.14 -24.03
N LEU A 320 1.12 4.11 -23.26
CA LEU A 320 1.74 4.54 -22.01
C LEU A 320 1.36 3.64 -20.83
N ASN A 321 0.11 3.18 -20.79
CA ASN A 321 -0.47 2.34 -19.74
C ASN A 321 -1.07 1.03 -20.31
N PRO A 322 -0.28 0.16 -20.96
CA PRO A 322 -0.80 -1.01 -21.70
C PRO A 322 -1.58 -2.02 -20.85
N ARG A 323 -1.33 -2.06 -19.54
CA ARG A 323 -1.99 -3.01 -18.63
C ARG A 323 -3.29 -2.51 -18.04
N PHE A 324 -3.45 -1.20 -17.89
CA PHE A 324 -4.55 -0.62 -17.13
C PHE A 324 -5.26 0.55 -17.82
N ALA A 325 -4.88 0.91 -19.06
CA ALA A 325 -5.70 1.77 -19.91
C ALA A 325 -7.11 1.17 -20.06
N GLN A 326 -7.18 -0.16 -20.16
CA GLN A 326 -8.40 -0.95 -20.04
C GLN A 326 -8.09 -2.28 -19.35
N TRP A 327 -9.02 -2.80 -18.56
CA TRP A 327 -8.93 -4.11 -17.93
C TRP A 327 -10.31 -4.77 -17.80
N LYS A 328 -10.30 -6.11 -17.69
CA LYS A 328 -11.43 -6.93 -17.28
C LYS A 328 -11.07 -7.64 -15.98
N ALA A 329 -12.01 -7.72 -15.05
CA ALA A 329 -11.81 -8.42 -13.78
C ALA A 329 -13.10 -9.09 -13.34
N SER A 330 -13.00 -10.06 -12.43
CA SER A 330 -14.15 -10.65 -11.77
C SER A 330 -13.90 -10.79 -10.28
N ALA A 331 -14.98 -10.82 -9.50
CA ALA A 331 -14.95 -11.11 -8.08
C ALA A 331 -15.92 -12.25 -7.77
N THR A 332 -15.51 -13.17 -6.89
CA THR A 332 -16.38 -14.27 -6.46
C THR A 332 -17.47 -13.76 -5.52
N GLN A 333 -18.58 -14.48 -5.44
CA GLN A 333 -19.64 -14.20 -4.48
C GLN A 333 -19.13 -14.15 -3.04
N GLU A 334 -18.17 -15.01 -2.70
CA GLU A 334 -17.55 -15.03 -1.37
C GLU A 334 -16.85 -13.71 -1.04
N LEU A 335 -16.12 -13.12 -2.00
CA LEU A 335 -15.49 -11.82 -1.81
C LEU A 335 -16.53 -10.70 -1.73
N VAL A 336 -17.52 -10.71 -2.63
CA VAL A 336 -18.53 -9.65 -2.72
C VAL A 336 -19.42 -9.63 -1.47
N LYS A 337 -19.94 -10.77 -1.01
CA LYS A 337 -20.75 -10.84 0.20
C LYS A 337 -19.98 -10.40 1.45
N LYS A 338 -18.70 -10.81 1.57
CA LYS A 338 -17.80 -10.35 2.64
C LYS A 338 -17.54 -8.86 2.56
N ALA A 339 -17.41 -8.31 1.37
CA ALA A 339 -17.20 -6.88 1.18
C ALA A 339 -18.38 -6.07 1.74
N PHE A 340 -19.62 -6.51 1.47
CA PHE A 340 -20.83 -5.85 1.95
C PHE A 340 -21.28 -6.25 3.36
N LEU A 341 -20.68 -7.29 3.95
CA LEU A 341 -21.15 -7.92 5.19
C LEU A 341 -22.61 -8.41 5.05
N LEU A 342 -22.91 -9.04 3.92
CA LEU A 342 -24.20 -9.66 3.61
C LEU A 342 -24.06 -11.20 3.54
N PRO A 343 -25.15 -11.95 3.78
CA PRO A 343 -25.12 -13.42 3.66
C PRO A 343 -24.93 -13.89 2.21
N ASP A 344 -25.39 -13.10 1.25
CA ASP A 344 -25.20 -13.23 -0.19
C ASP A 344 -25.45 -11.87 -0.87
N VAL A 345 -25.10 -11.78 -2.15
CA VAL A 345 -25.42 -10.62 -3.00
C VAL A 345 -26.02 -11.14 -4.31
N VAL A 346 -27.22 -10.71 -4.66
CA VAL A 346 -27.89 -11.05 -5.92
C VAL A 346 -27.71 -9.97 -6.96
N THR A 347 -27.65 -8.69 -6.55
CA THR A 347 -27.49 -7.56 -7.46
C THR A 347 -26.46 -6.56 -6.95
N LEU A 348 -25.73 -5.99 -7.90
CA LEU A 348 -24.88 -4.83 -7.71
C LEU A 348 -25.44 -3.67 -8.53
N GLU A 349 -25.40 -2.47 -7.95
CA GLU A 349 -25.84 -1.24 -8.61
C GLU A 349 -24.83 -0.13 -8.33
N ILE A 350 -24.30 0.47 -9.38
CA ILE A 350 -23.46 1.68 -9.26
C ILE A 350 -24.41 2.85 -9.00
N VAL A 351 -24.39 3.38 -7.77
CA VAL A 351 -25.32 4.41 -7.32
C VAL A 351 -24.88 5.80 -7.77
N SER A 352 -23.57 6.06 -7.78
CA SER A 352 -23.04 7.35 -8.21
C SER A 352 -21.58 7.27 -8.64
N ARG A 353 -21.16 8.31 -9.38
CA ARG A 353 -19.79 8.56 -9.81
C ARG A 353 -19.41 10.01 -9.50
N ASN A 354 -18.11 10.28 -9.36
CA ASN A 354 -17.61 11.65 -9.36
C ASN A 354 -17.40 12.16 -10.80
N SER A 355 -16.97 13.42 -10.93
CA SER A 355 -16.68 14.07 -12.21
C SER A 355 -15.57 13.37 -13.02
N ALA A 356 -14.67 12.64 -12.35
CA ALA A 356 -13.61 11.84 -12.97
C ALA A 356 -14.09 10.46 -13.46
N GLY A 357 -15.37 10.12 -13.26
CA GLY A 357 -15.95 8.84 -13.66
C GLY A 357 -15.68 7.67 -12.71
N ALA A 358 -14.97 7.88 -11.60
CA ALA A 358 -14.80 6.86 -10.57
C ALA A 358 -16.12 6.61 -9.84
N VAL A 359 -16.39 5.35 -9.51
CA VAL A 359 -17.53 4.96 -8.68
C VAL A 359 -17.32 5.54 -7.28
N THR A 360 -18.22 6.42 -6.85
CA THR A 360 -18.22 6.96 -5.47
C THR A 360 -18.99 6.05 -4.55
N TYR A 361 -20.15 5.54 -4.98
CA TYR A 361 -20.95 4.58 -4.22
C TYR A 361 -21.49 3.43 -5.07
N ILE A 362 -21.48 2.24 -4.48
CA ILE A 362 -22.05 1.00 -5.02
C ILE A 362 -22.93 0.32 -3.97
N LYS A 363 -24.08 -0.19 -4.40
CA LYS A 363 -25.06 -0.88 -3.57
C LYS A 363 -25.07 -2.36 -3.89
N GLY A 364 -25.02 -3.20 -2.86
CA GLY A 364 -25.26 -4.64 -2.96
C GLY A 364 -26.60 -4.99 -2.32
N THR A 365 -27.36 -5.88 -2.96
CA THR A 365 -28.65 -6.38 -2.47
C THR A 365 -28.56 -7.88 -2.27
N SER A 366 -29.01 -8.40 -1.13
CA SER A 366 -29.07 -9.84 -0.82
C SER A 366 -30.34 -10.51 -1.36
N SER A 367 -30.39 -11.84 -1.35
CA SER A 367 -31.60 -12.58 -1.78
C SER A 367 -32.80 -12.34 -0.86
N SER A 368 -32.57 -11.89 0.38
CA SER A 368 -33.61 -11.46 1.33
C SER A 368 -34.07 -10.01 1.12
N GLY A 369 -33.54 -9.30 0.12
CA GLY A 369 -33.85 -7.89 -0.14
C GLY A 369 -33.11 -6.90 0.77
N SER A 370 -32.20 -7.37 1.64
CA SER A 370 -31.37 -6.48 2.46
C SER A 370 -30.34 -5.76 1.59
N THR A 371 -30.14 -4.47 1.81
CA THR A 371 -29.20 -3.66 1.03
C THR A 371 -28.07 -3.10 1.89
N LYS A 372 -26.89 -2.95 1.29
CA LYS A 372 -25.73 -2.27 1.88
C LYS A 372 -25.07 -1.38 0.84
N LEU A 373 -24.62 -0.21 1.29
CA LEU A 373 -23.91 0.77 0.47
C LEU A 373 -22.42 0.78 0.86
N LEU A 374 -21.54 0.83 -0.14
CA LEU A 374 -20.10 0.99 0.05
C LEU A 374 -19.57 2.11 -0.82
N ARG A 375 -18.49 2.76 -0.37
CA ARG A 375 -17.69 3.60 -1.25
C ARG A 375 -17.02 2.75 -2.33
N GLY A 376 -16.89 3.25 -3.55
CA GLY A 376 -16.28 2.50 -4.64
C GLY A 376 -14.84 2.09 -4.37
N ASP A 377 -14.02 2.94 -3.73
CA ASP A 377 -12.64 2.58 -3.36
C ASP A 377 -12.60 1.52 -2.24
N THR A 378 -13.55 1.54 -1.30
CA THR A 378 -13.69 0.47 -0.30
C THR A 378 -14.10 -0.85 -0.96
N PHE A 379 -15.05 -0.80 -1.88
CA PHE A 379 -15.49 -1.98 -2.63
C PHE A 379 -14.33 -2.57 -3.43
N ARG A 380 -13.62 -1.77 -4.24
CA ARG A 380 -12.52 -2.27 -5.08
C ARG A 380 -11.40 -2.91 -4.28
N SER A 381 -11.07 -2.35 -3.12
CA SER A 381 -10.09 -2.91 -2.19
C SER A 381 -10.54 -4.28 -1.64
N ARG A 382 -11.79 -4.38 -1.16
CA ARG A 382 -12.31 -5.62 -0.55
C ARG A 382 -12.52 -6.75 -1.56
N VAL A 383 -12.94 -6.42 -2.79
CA VAL A 383 -13.19 -7.41 -3.85
C VAL A 383 -12.00 -7.60 -4.80
N LYS A 384 -10.88 -6.90 -4.54
CA LYS A 384 -9.60 -7.04 -5.24
C LYS A 384 -9.65 -6.73 -6.74
N ILE A 385 -10.46 -5.75 -7.15
CA ILE A 385 -10.43 -5.24 -8.53
C ILE A 385 -9.49 -4.03 -8.66
N PRO A 386 -8.93 -3.76 -9.87
CA PRO A 386 -7.82 -2.82 -10.06
C PRO A 386 -8.02 -1.41 -9.52
N SER A 387 -9.21 -0.83 -9.71
CA SER A 387 -9.48 0.58 -9.45
C SER A 387 -10.97 0.83 -9.18
N PRO A 388 -11.35 2.02 -8.70
CA PRO A 388 -12.74 2.45 -8.62
C PRO A 388 -13.32 2.96 -9.96
N TYR A 389 -12.55 2.99 -11.05
CA TYR A 389 -13.01 3.38 -12.39
C TYR A 389 -13.51 2.15 -13.15
N PHE A 390 -14.65 1.62 -12.72
CA PHE A 390 -15.21 0.40 -13.29
C PHE A 390 -16.68 0.54 -13.66
N GLN A 391 -17.16 -0.40 -14.47
CA GLN A 391 -18.56 -0.66 -14.74
C GLN A 391 -18.86 -2.15 -14.51
N LEU A 392 -20.12 -2.45 -14.24
CA LEU A 392 -20.60 -3.84 -14.21
C LEU A 392 -20.63 -4.34 -15.65
N ALA A 393 -19.99 -5.47 -15.93
CA ALA A 393 -20.16 -6.13 -17.22
C ALA A 393 -21.53 -6.82 -17.23
N LEU A 394 -22.25 -6.72 -18.36
CA LEU A 394 -23.45 -7.52 -18.56
C LEU A 394 -23.08 -9.02 -18.51
N PRO A 395 -23.96 -9.88 -17.96
CA PRO A 395 -23.75 -11.34 -17.92
C PRO A 395 -23.44 -11.94 -19.29
#